data_AF-A0A7C7J2H4-F1
#
_entry.id   AF-A0A7C7J2H4-F1
#
_cell.length_a   1.000
_cell.length_b   1.000
_cell.length_c   1.000
_cell.angle_alpha   90.00
_cell.angle_beta   90.00
_cell.angle_gamma   90.00
#
_symmetry.space_group_name_H-M   'P 1'
#
loop_
_entity.id
_entity.type
_entity.pdbx_description
1 polymer ?
#
loop_
_entity_poly.entity_id
_entity_poly.type
_entity_poly.pdbx_seq_one_letter_code
_entity_poly.pdbx_strand_id
1 'polypeptide(L)' 'PCHRVIQSTGAIGNYRWGSNRKKAMLAWEAARRV' A
#
# COMPACT_ATOMS: atom_id res chain seq x y z
N PRO A 1 7.22 6.89 -2.94
CA PRO A 1 5.82 6.41 -3.04
C PRO A 1 5.23 6.15 -1.64
N CYS A 2 4.45 7.09 -1.11
CA CYS A 2 3.90 7.02 0.26
C CYS A 2 2.98 5.81 0.49
N HIS A 3 2.51 5.15 -0.58
CA HIS A 3 1.81 3.87 -0.48
C HIS A 3 2.70 2.69 -0.08
N ARG A 4 4.03 2.79 -0.25
CA ARG A 4 5.00 1.77 0.20
C ARG A 4 5.41 1.89 1.66
N VAL A 5 5.06 2.98 2.34
CA VAL A 5 5.35 3.15 3.76
C VAL A 5 4.26 2.44 4.57
N ILE A 6 4.64 1.37 5.26
CA ILE A 6 3.76 0.53 6.07
C ILE A 6 4.20 0.64 7.53
N GLN A 7 3.27 0.54 8.48
CA GLN A 7 3.59 0.54 9.90
C GLN A 7 4.40 -0.72 10.26
N SER A 8 5.18 -0.66 11.35
CA SER A 8 5.91 -1.83 11.87
C SER A 8 5.00 -3.01 12.22
N THR A 9 3.74 -2.73 12.54
CA THR A 9 2.67 -3.73 12.79
C THR A 9 2.20 -4.44 11.52
N GLY A 10 2.62 -4.01 10.33
CA GLY A 10 2.09 -4.48 9.05
C GLY A 10 0.77 -3.82 8.63
N ALA A 11 0.21 -2.92 9.44
CA ALA A 11 -1.03 -2.24 9.11
C ALA A 11 -0.85 -1.23 7.96
N ILE A 12 -1.81 -1.21 7.03
CA ILE A 12 -1.89 -0.19 5.98
C ILE A 12 -2.44 1.09 6.61
N GLY A 13 -1.52 2.00 6.97
CA GLY A 13 -1.87 3.29 7.53
C GLY A 13 -2.55 4.24 6.55
N ASN A 14 -2.85 5.44 7.03
CA ASN A 14 -3.54 6.48 6.27
C ASN A 14 -2.83 6.84 4.96
N TYR A 15 -3.65 7.27 4.01
CA TYR A 15 -3.23 7.65 2.68
C TYR A 15 -4.11 8.77 2.15
N ARG A 16 -3.51 9.75 1.46
CA ARG A 16 -4.23 10.95 0.96
C ARG A 16 -5.48 10.62 0.16
N TRP A 17 -5.46 9.49 -0.55
CA TRP A 17 -6.55 9.04 -1.42
C TRP A 17 -7.28 7.79 -0.87
N GLY A 18 -7.17 7.55 0.44
CA GLY A 18 -7.79 6.42 1.12
C GLY A 18 -6.89 5.17 1.19
N SER A 19 -7.01 4.43 2.28
CA SER A 19 -6.28 3.18 2.54
C SER A 19 -6.57 2.09 1.49
N ASN A 20 -7.79 2.06 0.95
CA ASN A 20 -8.17 1.15 -0.14
C ASN A 20 -7.30 1.35 -1.39
N ARG A 21 -7.05 2.60 -1.79
CA ARG A 21 -6.18 2.89 -2.94
C ARG A 21 -4.73 2.49 -2.65
N LYS A 22 -4.25 2.76 -1.43
CA LYS A 22 -2.91 2.34 -0.97
C LYS A 22 -2.74 0.81 -1.07
N LYS A 23 -3.73 0.06 -0.59
CA LYS A 23 -3.75 -1.41 -0.66
C LYS A 23 -3.77 -1.92 -2.11
N ALA A 24 -4.62 -1.33 -2.96
CA ALA A 24 -4.72 -1.72 -4.38
C ALA A 24 -3.39 -1.52 -5.13
N MET A 25 -2.70 -0.40 -4.92
CA MET A 25 -1.40 -0.14 -5.56
C MET A 25 -0.32 -1.12 -5.08
N LEU A 26 -0.26 -1.41 -3.78
CA LEU A 26 0.66 -2.41 -3.24
C LEU A 26 0.40 -3.79 -3.84
N ALA A 27 -0.87 -4.21 -3.90
CA ALA A 27 -1.25 -5.50 -4.47
C ALA A 27 -0.91 -5.59 -5.97
N TRP A 28 -1.17 -4.54 -6.73
CA TRP A 28 -0.83 -4.47 -8.15
C TRP A 28 0.69 -4.53 -8.40
N GLU A 29 1.48 -3.82 -7.60
CA GLU A 29 2.95 -3.91 -7.67
C GLU A 29 3.44 -5.32 -7.31
N ALA A 30 2.86 -5.95 -6.28
CA ALA A 30 3.21 -7.31 -5.90
C ALA A 30 2.88 -8.34 -7.00
N ALA A 31 1.71 -8.21 -7.63
CA ALA A 31 1.30 -9.10 -8.74
C ALA A 31 2.19 -8.94 -9.99
N ARG A 32 2.84 -7.78 -10.17
CA ARG A 32 3.74 -7.51 -11.30
C ARG A 32 5.19 -7.87 -11.04
N ARG A 33 5.55 -8.25 -9.81
CA ARG A 33 6.88 -8.78 -9.45
C ARG A 33 6.94 -10.27 -9.75
N VAL A 34 6.65 -10.62 -11.01
CA VAL A 34 6.95 -11.94 -11.59
C VAL A 34 8.46 -12.02 -11.81
#